data_AF-A0A7J5VVG7-F1
#
_entry.id   AF-A0A7J5VVG7-F1
#
_cell.length_a   1.000
_cell.length_b   1.000
_cell.length_c   1.000
_cell.angle_alpha   90.00
_cell.angle_beta   90.00
_cell.angle_gamma   90.00
#
_symmetry.space_group_name_H-M   'P 1'
#
loop_
_entity.id
_entity.type
_entity.pdbx_description
1 polymer ?
#
loop_
_entity_poly.entity_id
_entity_poly.type
_entity_poly.pdbx_seq_one_letter_code
_entity_poly.pdbx_strand_id
1 'polypeptide(L)'
;MRPPLGSCSSPHPLSNIASEKRLGYNKKSSKEIAPTAGETASVPKGIPMLDLNTTLAFEVKKELADRYFGFRKIIEEDTNAYQKNVIASALELEERIGFDLIRIYVLLQNDDLIRDFFMLTGLGEIIFYDQYINKSATIRKQMLADIRVHGFTRKMRFSNMFFELYEMLEKDVIDYRQRVMDLAMDQETIEEEINLFYQKNDISGIMLFLRGMDGATSGSSGPMAGSIDTVSAISMEEKMRLQPPQPIEKLLPILPLMPPAKEIRKELKELVNTAFARQPELDVRKL
;
A
#
# COMPACT_ATOMS: atom_id res chain seq x y z
N MET A 1 -14.07 36.71 26.32
CA MET A 1 -13.95 35.30 26.76
C MET A 1 -13.22 34.52 25.67
N ARG A 2 -11.98 34.12 25.95
CA ARG A 2 -11.13 33.25 25.11
C ARG A 2 -10.90 31.95 25.89
N PRO A 3 -10.80 30.80 25.24
CA PRO A 3 -9.95 29.72 25.72
C PRO A 3 -8.65 29.60 24.88
N PRO A 4 -7.58 28.99 25.44
CA PRO A 4 -6.22 29.15 24.96
C PRO A 4 -5.63 27.93 24.24
N LEU A 5 -4.48 28.23 23.65
CA LEU A 5 -3.40 27.42 23.07
C LEU A 5 -3.07 26.07 23.74
N GLY A 6 -2.68 25.11 22.90
CA GLY A 6 -1.73 24.02 23.19
C GLY A 6 -1.34 23.35 21.87
N SER A 7 -0.23 23.72 21.20
CA SER A 7 1.18 23.37 21.43
C SER A 7 1.51 21.88 21.22
N CYS A 8 2.13 21.62 20.05
CA CYS A 8 3.23 20.70 19.72
C CYS A 8 3.43 19.41 20.54
N SER A 9 3.56 18.27 19.83
CA SER A 9 4.73 17.37 19.90
C SER A 9 4.59 16.16 18.96
N SER A 10 5.49 16.06 17.99
CA SER A 10 6.02 14.80 17.42
C SER A 10 7.52 14.74 17.79
N PRO A 11 8.30 13.64 17.67
CA PRO A 11 8.06 12.35 17.02
C PRO A 11 8.56 11.07 17.77
N HIS A 12 8.22 9.88 17.23
CA HIS A 12 8.89 8.54 17.19
C HIS A 12 9.86 8.05 18.30
N PRO A 13 9.89 6.74 18.66
CA PRO A 13 10.52 5.73 17.79
C PRO A 13 10.01 4.27 17.84
N LEU A 14 10.43 3.55 16.80
CA LEU A 14 10.45 2.10 16.61
C LEU A 14 11.28 1.37 17.70
N SER A 15 10.77 0.23 18.17
CA SER A 15 11.46 -0.99 18.64
C SER A 15 10.38 -1.86 19.32
N ASN A 16 10.26 -3.18 19.14
CA ASN A 16 11.27 -4.21 19.37
C ASN A 16 10.86 -5.53 18.72
N ILE A 17 11.87 -6.22 18.18
CA ILE A 17 11.92 -7.64 17.84
C ILE A 17 12.46 -8.39 19.08
N ALA A 18 11.81 -9.47 19.51
CA ALA A 18 12.40 -10.67 20.16
C ALA A 18 11.24 -11.56 20.68
N SER A 19 11.01 -12.76 20.15
CA SER A 19 11.69 -14.03 20.47
C SER A 19 11.37 -14.60 21.86
N GLU A 20 11.01 -15.89 21.85
CA GLU A 20 11.21 -16.91 22.91
C GLU A 20 9.99 -17.49 23.67
N LYS A 21 9.75 -18.78 23.34
CA LYS A 21 9.80 -19.96 24.22
C LYS A 21 8.58 -20.36 25.09
N ARG A 22 8.16 -21.59 24.75
CA ARG A 22 8.09 -22.81 25.59
C ARG A 22 6.85 -23.07 26.44
N LEU A 23 6.17 -24.16 26.01
CA LEU A 23 5.71 -25.32 26.78
C LEU A 23 5.87 -25.24 28.30
N GLY A 24 4.72 -25.30 28.99
CA GLY A 24 4.61 -25.68 30.39
C GLY A 24 3.69 -26.89 30.55
N TYR A 25 4.28 -28.07 30.73
CA TYR A 25 3.66 -29.27 31.29
C TYR A 25 3.75 -29.19 32.83
N ASN A 26 2.64 -29.41 33.57
CA ASN A 26 2.66 -29.96 34.95
C ASN A 26 1.23 -30.40 35.34
N LYS A 27 0.87 -31.69 35.44
CA LYS A 27 1.16 -32.73 36.45
C LYS A 27 0.26 -32.69 37.70
N LYS A 28 -0.62 -33.69 37.75
CA LYS A 28 -1.10 -34.51 38.88
C LYS A 28 -1.81 -33.84 40.07
N SER A 29 -3.02 -34.32 40.34
CA SER A 29 -3.40 -34.79 41.68
C SER A 29 -4.30 -36.03 41.56
N SER A 30 -4.18 -36.93 42.54
CA SER A 30 -4.64 -38.32 42.56
C SER A 30 -5.65 -38.58 43.69
N LYS A 31 -6.24 -39.80 43.66
CA LYS A 31 -7.06 -40.53 44.67
C LYS A 31 -8.57 -40.44 44.42
N GLU A 32 -9.37 -41.52 44.44
CA GLU A 32 -9.46 -42.77 45.25
C GLU A 32 -10.20 -43.85 44.41
N ILE A 33 -9.72 -45.10 44.17
CA ILE A 33 -9.95 -46.42 44.86
C ILE A 33 -11.37 -46.56 45.48
N ALA A 34 -12.26 -47.54 45.21
CA ALA A 34 -12.15 -49.02 45.09
C ALA A 34 -13.51 -49.66 44.62
N PRO A 35 -13.75 -51.00 44.63
CA PRO A 35 -14.04 -51.79 43.41
C PRO A 35 -15.36 -52.63 43.45
N THR A 36 -15.78 -53.19 42.30
CA THR A 36 -16.50 -54.47 42.30
C THR A 36 -16.42 -55.20 40.95
N ALA A 37 -16.27 -56.52 41.06
CA ALA A 37 -15.96 -57.48 40.01
C ALA A 37 -17.12 -57.79 39.05
N GLY A 38 -16.78 -58.26 37.85
CA GLY A 38 -17.73 -58.70 36.83
C GLY A 38 -17.01 -59.21 35.59
N GLU A 39 -16.35 -60.35 35.73
CA GLU A 39 -15.71 -61.14 34.68
C GLU A 39 -16.72 -61.58 33.61
N THR A 40 -16.48 -61.21 32.34
CA THR A 40 -16.76 -62.08 31.18
C THR A 40 -15.73 -61.79 30.09
N ALA A 41 -14.91 -62.80 29.81
CA ALA A 41 -14.00 -62.81 28.68
C ALA A 41 -14.78 -62.74 27.36
N SER A 42 -14.49 -61.75 26.53
CA SER A 42 -14.79 -61.83 25.09
C SER A 42 -13.62 -61.24 24.29
N VAL A 43 -12.99 -62.14 23.53
CA VAL A 43 -12.28 -61.98 22.25
C VAL A 43 -11.60 -60.63 21.97
N PRO A 44 -10.27 -60.59 21.65
CA PRO A 44 -9.62 -59.37 21.20
C PRO A 44 -10.18 -58.96 19.83
N LYS A 45 -11.12 -58.02 19.82
CA LYS A 45 -11.47 -57.26 18.61
C LYS A 45 -10.23 -56.44 18.25
N GLY A 46 -9.69 -56.71 17.07
CA GLY A 46 -8.55 -55.99 16.52
C GLY A 46 -8.73 -54.49 16.65
N ILE A 47 -7.64 -53.81 17.01
CA ILE A 47 -7.55 -52.35 17.00
C ILE A 47 -8.05 -51.87 15.63
N PRO A 48 -9.06 -50.98 15.58
CA PRO A 48 -9.67 -50.60 14.33
C PRO A 48 -8.64 -49.83 13.50
N MET A 49 -8.13 -50.48 12.45
CA MET A 49 -7.26 -49.87 11.43
C MET A 49 -7.92 -48.62 10.80
N LEU A 50 -9.24 -48.47 10.95
CA LEU A 50 -10.01 -47.27 10.57
C LEU A 50 -9.58 -46.00 11.31
N ASP A 51 -9.19 -46.09 12.59
CA ASP A 51 -8.94 -44.94 13.46
C ASP A 51 -7.58 -44.28 13.20
N LEU A 52 -6.60 -45.08 12.75
CA LEU A 52 -5.29 -44.59 12.32
C LEU A 52 -5.39 -43.83 10.99
N ASN A 53 -6.14 -44.36 10.02
CA ASN A 53 -6.29 -43.74 8.71
C ASN A 53 -7.10 -42.44 8.79
N THR A 54 -8.12 -42.35 9.65
CA THR A 54 -8.86 -41.10 9.90
C THR A 54 -8.02 -40.06 10.61
N THR A 55 -7.20 -40.47 11.58
CA THR A 55 -6.28 -39.57 12.30
C THR A 55 -5.20 -39.03 11.38
N LEU A 56 -4.56 -39.89 10.58
CA LEU A 56 -3.57 -39.49 9.57
C LEU A 56 -4.19 -38.60 8.50
N ALA A 57 -5.40 -38.93 8.05
CA ALA A 57 -6.15 -38.10 7.11
C ALA A 57 -6.40 -36.70 7.69
N PHE A 58 -6.87 -36.61 8.94
CA PHE A 58 -7.12 -35.35 9.61
C PHE A 58 -5.84 -34.51 9.76
N GLU A 59 -4.73 -35.14 10.12
CA GLU A 59 -3.44 -34.47 10.30
C GLU A 59 -2.91 -33.90 8.98
N VAL A 60 -2.98 -34.67 7.89
CA VAL A 60 -2.60 -34.21 6.54
C VAL A 60 -3.50 -33.06 6.07
N LYS A 61 -4.82 -33.16 6.30
CA LYS A 61 -5.77 -32.07 5.97
C LYS A 61 -5.44 -30.79 6.74
N LYS A 62 -5.13 -30.93 8.03
CA LYS A 62 -4.78 -29.81 8.90
C LYS A 62 -3.47 -29.15 8.45
N GLU A 63 -2.42 -29.93 8.21
CA GLU A 63 -1.13 -29.42 7.74
C GLU A 63 -1.27 -28.68 6.40
N LEU A 64 -2.05 -29.25 5.47
CA LEU A 64 -2.30 -28.66 4.16
C LEU A 64 -3.08 -27.34 4.28
N ALA A 65 -4.10 -27.28 5.14
CA ALA A 65 -4.85 -26.07 5.42
C ALA A 65 -3.96 -25.01 6.07
N ASP A 66 -3.21 -25.36 7.11
CA ASP A 66 -2.31 -24.45 7.82
C ASP A 66 -1.27 -23.84 6.88
N ARG A 67 -0.72 -24.65 5.97
CA ARG A 67 0.21 -24.18 4.94
C ARG A 67 -0.46 -23.24 3.94
N TYR A 68 -1.62 -23.62 3.40
CA TYR A 68 -2.36 -22.84 2.42
C TYR A 68 -2.78 -21.47 2.98
N PHE A 69 -3.47 -21.47 4.13
CA PHE A 69 -3.94 -20.25 4.77
C PHE A 69 -2.80 -19.41 5.32
N GLY A 70 -1.69 -20.03 5.74
CA GLY A 70 -0.47 -19.32 6.14
C GLY A 70 0.13 -18.50 5.01
N PHE A 71 0.37 -19.12 3.84
CA PHE A 71 0.90 -18.39 2.68
C PHE A 71 -0.09 -17.37 2.12
N ARG A 72 -1.37 -17.73 2.05
CA ARG A 72 -2.42 -16.80 1.61
C ARG A 72 -2.45 -15.54 2.49
N LYS A 73 -2.36 -15.70 3.81
CA LYS A 73 -2.35 -14.59 4.76
C LYS A 73 -1.17 -13.65 4.53
N ILE A 74 0.02 -14.18 4.26
CA ILE A 74 1.22 -13.36 3.97
C ILE A 74 0.97 -12.51 2.71
N ILE A 75 0.53 -13.14 1.61
CA ILE A 75 0.26 -12.43 0.36
C ILE A 75 -0.84 -11.37 0.54
N GLU A 76 -1.88 -11.66 1.33
CA GLU A 76 -2.93 -10.69 1.66
C GLU A 76 -2.38 -9.52 2.49
N GLU A 77 -1.49 -9.78 3.46
CA GLU A 77 -0.84 -8.74 4.25
C GLU A 77 0.04 -7.83 3.37
N ASP A 78 0.82 -8.41 2.46
CA ASP A 78 1.68 -7.67 1.53
C ASP A 78 0.86 -6.87 0.51
N THR A 79 -0.21 -7.45 -0.03
CA THR A 79 -1.15 -6.74 -0.91
C THR A 79 -1.79 -5.55 -0.21
N ASN A 80 -2.19 -5.71 1.06
CA ASN A 80 -2.76 -4.62 1.86
C ASN A 80 -1.72 -3.53 2.16
N ALA A 81 -0.47 -3.90 2.42
CA ALA A 81 0.63 -2.96 2.63
C ALA A 81 0.91 -2.16 1.35
N TYR A 82 0.99 -2.82 0.20
CA TYR A 82 1.12 -2.20 -1.11
C TYR A 82 0.00 -1.17 -1.35
N GLN A 83 -1.27 -1.55 -1.17
CA GLN A 83 -2.39 -0.62 -1.36
C GLN A 83 -2.32 0.62 -0.46
N LYS A 84 -1.91 0.47 0.80
CA LYS A 84 -1.70 1.61 1.70
C LYS A 84 -0.59 2.52 1.20
N ASN A 85 0.52 1.96 0.72
CA ASN A 85 1.65 2.72 0.20
C ASN A 85 1.29 3.45 -1.10
N VAL A 86 0.45 2.87 -1.95
CA VAL A 86 -0.11 3.55 -3.15
C VAL A 86 -0.93 4.77 -2.74
N ILE A 87 -1.85 4.63 -1.78
CA ILE A 87 -2.68 5.75 -1.29
C ILE A 87 -1.79 6.84 -0.67
N ALA A 88 -0.81 6.45 0.16
CA ALA A 88 0.12 7.40 0.77
C ALA A 88 0.94 8.15 -0.30
N SER A 89 1.37 7.46 -1.36
CA SER A 89 2.11 8.07 -2.46
C SER A 89 1.25 9.01 -3.30
N ALA A 90 -0.04 8.72 -3.48
CA ALA A 90 -1.00 9.62 -4.12
C ALA A 90 -1.21 10.90 -3.30
N LEU A 91 -1.34 10.77 -1.96
CA LEU A 91 -1.46 11.93 -1.07
C LEU A 91 -0.17 12.76 -1.08
N GLU A 92 1.01 12.14 -1.04
CA GLU A 92 2.27 12.87 -1.07
C GLU A 92 2.51 13.61 -2.40
N LEU A 93 2.06 13.03 -3.52
CA LEU A 93 2.02 13.71 -4.82
C LEU A 93 1.17 14.99 -4.75
N GLU A 94 -0.03 14.90 -4.17
CA GLU A 94 -0.92 16.06 -4.05
C GLU A 94 -0.36 17.12 -3.07
N GLU A 95 0.10 16.68 -1.90
CA GLU A 95 0.54 17.56 -0.81
C GLU A 95 1.89 18.25 -1.07
N ARG A 96 2.80 17.61 -1.80
CA ARG A 96 4.12 18.21 -2.09
C ARG A 96 4.17 18.83 -3.46
N ILE A 97 4.05 17.99 -4.49
CA ILE A 97 4.18 18.41 -5.89
C ILE A 97 3.02 19.33 -6.27
N GLY A 98 1.79 18.99 -5.87
CA GLY A 98 0.62 19.83 -6.11
C GLY A 98 0.74 21.22 -5.50
N PHE A 99 1.13 21.32 -4.22
CA PHE A 99 1.30 22.62 -3.56
C PHE A 99 2.43 23.46 -4.16
N ASP A 100 3.57 22.86 -4.50
CA ASP A 100 4.68 23.60 -5.09
C ASP A 100 4.35 24.10 -6.51
N LEU A 101 3.64 23.29 -7.31
CA LEU A 101 3.09 23.73 -8.58
C LEU A 101 2.11 24.89 -8.41
N ILE A 102 1.19 24.79 -7.45
CA ILE A 102 0.25 25.88 -7.13
C ILE A 102 1.00 27.17 -6.78
N ARG A 103 2.05 27.09 -5.94
CA ARG A 103 2.86 28.26 -5.58
C ARG A 103 3.55 28.88 -6.79
N ILE A 104 4.05 28.05 -7.70
CA ILE A 104 4.62 28.51 -8.97
C ILE A 104 3.53 29.20 -9.81
N TYR A 105 2.32 28.65 -9.91
CA TYR A 105 1.21 29.29 -10.63
C TYR A 105 0.86 30.66 -10.05
N VAL A 106 0.82 30.75 -8.72
CA VAL A 106 0.57 31.99 -7.98
C VAL A 106 1.67 33.03 -8.24
N LEU A 107 2.92 32.61 -8.51
CA LEU A 107 3.99 33.52 -8.89
C LEU A 107 3.87 33.98 -10.35
N LEU A 108 3.49 33.09 -11.25
CA LEU A 108 3.40 33.40 -12.67
C LEU A 108 2.16 34.22 -13.03
N GLN A 109 1.02 33.96 -12.37
CA GLN A 109 -0.31 34.61 -12.52
C GLN A 109 -0.80 34.79 -13.96
N ASN A 110 -0.23 34.06 -14.91
CA ASN A 110 -0.52 34.20 -16.31
C ASN A 110 -0.44 32.83 -16.99
N ASP A 111 -1.53 32.47 -17.68
CA ASP A 111 -1.68 31.16 -18.32
C ASP A 111 -0.58 30.91 -19.37
N ASP A 112 -0.13 31.93 -20.10
CA ASP A 112 0.93 31.79 -21.11
C ASP A 112 2.27 31.45 -20.45
N LEU A 113 2.61 32.14 -19.36
CA LEU A 113 3.85 31.88 -18.62
C LEU A 113 3.82 30.50 -17.94
N ILE A 114 2.65 30.05 -17.49
CA ILE A 114 2.48 28.71 -16.93
C ILE A 114 2.68 27.66 -18.03
N ARG A 115 2.13 27.86 -19.22
CA ARG A 115 2.36 26.97 -20.36
C ARG A 115 3.84 26.92 -20.76
N ASP A 116 4.50 28.07 -20.84
CA ASP A 116 5.93 28.14 -21.13
C ASP A 116 6.75 27.40 -20.07
N PHE A 117 6.36 27.50 -18.80
CA PHE A 117 6.98 26.75 -17.71
C PHE A 117 6.84 25.23 -17.90
N PHE A 118 5.64 24.74 -18.24
CA PHE A 118 5.41 23.32 -18.52
C PHE A 118 6.20 22.81 -19.74
N MET A 119 6.29 23.63 -20.80
CA MET A 119 7.08 23.31 -21.98
C MET A 119 8.59 23.23 -21.66
N LEU A 120 9.09 24.13 -20.81
CA LEU A 120 10.50 24.14 -20.39
C LEU A 120 10.85 22.98 -19.46
N THR A 121 9.94 22.61 -18.56
CA THR A 121 10.16 21.56 -17.57
C THR A 121 9.86 20.16 -18.07
N GLY A 122 9.11 20.04 -19.17
CA GLY A 122 8.72 18.76 -19.72
C GLY A 122 7.70 18.00 -18.87
N LEU A 123 7.10 18.63 -17.83
CA LEU A 123 6.13 18.01 -16.92
C LEU A 123 4.81 17.56 -17.58
N GLY A 124 4.61 17.88 -18.87
CA GLY A 124 3.43 17.48 -19.64
C GLY A 124 2.27 18.47 -19.53
N GLU A 125 1.03 17.97 -19.52
CA GLU A 125 -0.19 18.76 -19.38
C GLU A 125 -0.21 19.54 -18.06
N ILE A 126 -1.06 20.58 -18.01
CA ILE A 126 -1.17 21.46 -16.83
C ILE A 126 -1.86 20.71 -15.69
N ILE A 127 -1.09 20.04 -14.84
CA ILE A 127 -1.61 19.27 -13.69
C ILE A 127 -1.90 20.22 -12.52
N PHE A 128 -2.98 19.97 -11.78
CA PHE A 128 -3.35 20.74 -10.57
C PHE A 128 -3.60 22.24 -10.79
N TYR A 129 -3.87 22.67 -12.03
CA TYR A 129 -4.20 24.07 -12.30
C TYR A 129 -5.68 24.37 -12.09
N ASP A 130 -5.95 25.21 -11.11
CA ASP A 130 -7.26 25.81 -10.89
C ASP A 130 -7.17 27.34 -11.04
N GLN A 131 -7.89 27.85 -12.03
CA GLN A 131 -7.99 29.28 -12.33
C GLN A 131 -8.50 30.09 -11.11
N TYR A 132 -9.24 29.46 -10.20
CA TYR A 132 -9.74 30.08 -8.97
C TYR A 132 -8.61 30.46 -7.99
N ILE A 133 -7.53 29.69 -7.96
CA ILE A 133 -6.37 29.95 -7.09
C ILE A 133 -5.69 31.28 -7.47
N ASN A 134 -5.61 31.58 -8.76
CA ASN A 134 -5.05 32.83 -9.26
C ASN A 134 -5.95 34.05 -8.97
N LYS A 135 -7.28 33.86 -8.93
CA LYS A 135 -8.25 34.94 -8.74
C LYS A 135 -8.41 35.38 -7.28
N SER A 136 -8.22 34.47 -6.32
CA SER A 136 -8.44 34.76 -4.90
C SER A 136 -7.17 35.27 -4.20
N ALA A 137 -7.16 36.54 -3.78
CA ALA A 137 -6.04 37.12 -3.05
C ALA A 137 -5.73 36.42 -1.72
N THR A 138 -6.75 35.93 -1.01
CA THR A 138 -6.60 35.24 0.28
C THR A 138 -5.91 33.88 0.12
N ILE A 139 -6.27 33.13 -0.93
CA ILE A 139 -5.68 31.81 -1.21
C ILE A 139 -4.21 31.99 -1.60
N ARG A 140 -3.89 32.97 -2.47
CA ARG A 140 -2.51 33.28 -2.84
C ARG A 140 -1.64 33.60 -1.62
N LYS A 141 -2.18 34.39 -0.69
CA LYS A 141 -1.50 34.73 0.56
C LYS A 141 -1.24 33.50 1.44
N GLN A 142 -2.23 32.64 1.63
CA GLN A 142 -2.06 31.41 2.41
C GLN A 142 -1.03 30.45 1.79
N MET A 143 -1.04 30.29 0.47
CA MET A 143 -0.12 29.38 -0.22
C MET A 143 1.36 29.81 -0.14
N LEU A 144 1.61 31.11 -0.02
CA LEU A 144 2.96 31.70 0.04
C LEU A 144 3.46 32.01 1.46
N ALA A 145 2.59 31.94 2.48
CA ALA A 145 2.91 32.40 3.84
C ALA A 145 4.06 31.65 4.53
N ASP A 146 4.26 30.38 4.17
CA ASP A 146 5.25 29.51 4.83
C ASP A 146 6.63 29.52 4.15
N ILE A 147 6.82 30.28 3.07
CA ILE A 147 8.07 30.30 2.31
C ILE A 147 9.02 31.38 2.84
N ARG A 148 10.27 31.00 3.07
CA ARG A 148 11.30 31.94 3.54
C ARG A 148 11.74 32.84 2.39
N VAL A 149 11.36 34.11 2.44
CA VAL A 149 11.73 35.06 1.39
C VAL A 149 13.12 35.67 1.65
N HIS A 150 14.07 35.44 0.74
CA HIS A 150 15.43 35.98 0.82
C HIS A 150 15.75 36.92 -0.36
N GLY A 151 16.45 38.03 -0.09
CA GLY A 151 16.95 38.93 -1.13
C GLY A 151 16.82 40.41 -0.77
N PHE A 152 17.76 41.21 -1.27
CA PHE A 152 17.84 42.65 -0.95
C PHE A 152 16.79 43.48 -1.69
N THR A 153 16.54 43.17 -2.97
CA THR A 153 15.56 43.87 -3.80
C THR A 153 14.30 43.03 -4.00
N ARG A 154 13.17 43.69 -4.27
CA ARG A 154 11.89 42.99 -4.53
C ARG A 154 11.99 42.00 -5.70
N LYS A 155 12.68 42.39 -6.76
CA LYS A 155 12.98 41.52 -7.92
C LYS A 155 13.80 40.30 -7.51
N MET A 156 14.84 40.49 -6.69
CA MET A 156 15.69 39.39 -6.23
C MET A 156 14.92 38.43 -5.30
N ARG A 157 14.08 38.95 -4.40
CA ARG A 157 13.19 38.15 -3.56
C ARG A 157 12.26 37.26 -4.38
N PHE A 158 11.60 37.83 -5.37
CA PHE A 158 10.70 37.10 -6.28
C PHE A 158 11.46 35.99 -7.03
N SER A 159 12.61 36.32 -7.61
CA SER A 159 13.39 35.35 -8.36
C SER A 159 13.96 34.24 -7.49
N ASN A 160 14.46 34.55 -6.29
CA ASN A 160 14.98 33.54 -5.37
C ASN A 160 13.87 32.60 -4.93
N MET A 161 12.69 33.13 -4.59
CA MET A 161 11.55 32.31 -4.17
C MET A 161 11.10 31.35 -5.28
N PHE A 162 11.09 31.81 -6.54
CA PHE A 162 10.78 30.94 -7.67
C PHE A 162 11.82 29.81 -7.82
N PHE A 163 13.12 30.13 -7.74
CA PHE A 163 14.16 29.11 -7.87
C PHE A 163 14.19 28.13 -6.69
N GLU A 164 13.93 28.59 -5.47
CA GLU A 164 13.78 27.71 -4.30
C GLU A 164 12.61 26.73 -4.49
N LEU A 165 11.45 27.22 -4.96
CA LEU A 165 10.30 26.37 -5.28
C LEU A 165 10.59 25.39 -6.41
N TYR A 166 11.33 25.83 -7.43
CA TYR A 166 11.75 24.95 -8.53
C TYR A 166 12.64 23.82 -8.03
N GLU A 167 13.66 24.13 -7.23
CA GLU A 167 14.58 23.13 -6.68
C GLU A 167 13.87 22.16 -5.73
N MET A 168 12.90 22.65 -4.94
CA MET A 168 12.04 21.80 -4.12
C MET A 168 11.18 20.86 -4.98
N LEU A 169 10.50 21.41 -6.00
CA LEU A 169 9.67 20.64 -6.91
C LEU A 169 10.49 19.58 -7.67
N GLU A 170 11.67 19.94 -8.18
CA GLU A 170 12.59 19.01 -8.86
C GLU A 170 12.91 17.82 -7.95
N LYS A 171 13.25 18.10 -6.68
CA LYS A 171 13.55 17.07 -5.70
C LYS A 171 12.33 16.20 -5.39
N ASP A 172 11.17 16.80 -5.14
CA ASP A 172 9.96 16.06 -4.79
C ASP A 172 9.49 15.18 -5.96
N VAL A 173 9.66 15.63 -7.21
CA VAL A 173 9.40 14.82 -8.42
C VAL A 173 10.37 13.62 -8.49
N ILE A 174 11.65 13.81 -8.19
CA ILE A 174 12.63 12.71 -8.15
C ILE A 174 12.26 11.69 -7.06
N ASP A 175 11.98 12.17 -5.85
CA ASP A 175 11.61 11.32 -4.70
C ASP A 175 10.30 10.56 -4.97
N TYR A 176 9.32 11.20 -5.61
CA TYR A 176 8.08 10.57 -6.03
C TYR A 176 8.32 9.48 -7.08
N ARG A 177 9.11 9.75 -8.11
CA ARG A 177 9.42 8.75 -9.15
C ARG A 177 10.12 7.53 -8.55
N GLN A 178 11.05 7.74 -7.61
CA GLN A 178 11.70 6.64 -6.91
C GLN A 178 10.66 5.79 -6.16
N ARG A 179 9.74 6.41 -5.42
CA ARG A 179 8.67 5.68 -4.73
C ARG A 179 7.74 4.93 -5.69
N VAL A 180 7.42 5.49 -6.85
CA VAL A 180 6.63 4.78 -7.87
C VAL A 180 7.40 3.57 -8.42
N MET A 181 8.71 3.68 -8.60
CA MET A 181 9.56 2.54 -9.01
C MET A 181 9.60 1.46 -7.94
N ASP A 182 9.76 1.83 -6.66
CA ASP A 182 9.75 0.89 -5.55
C ASP A 182 8.40 0.16 -5.46
N LEU A 183 7.28 0.88 -5.63
CA LEU A 183 5.94 0.28 -5.69
C LEU A 183 5.77 -0.66 -6.89
N ALA A 184 6.36 -0.34 -8.04
CA ALA A 184 6.32 -1.23 -9.20
C ALA A 184 7.04 -2.56 -8.90
N MET A 185 8.17 -2.51 -8.20
CA MET A 185 8.91 -3.70 -7.76
C MET A 185 8.13 -4.51 -6.71
N ASP A 186 7.48 -3.84 -5.76
CA ASP A 186 6.61 -4.50 -4.77
C ASP A 186 5.46 -5.24 -5.47
N GLN A 187 4.85 -4.61 -6.47
CA GLN A 187 3.79 -5.22 -7.27
C GLN A 187 4.27 -6.47 -8.02
N GLU A 188 5.42 -6.40 -8.68
CA GLU A 188 6.04 -7.53 -9.39
C GLU A 188 6.35 -8.68 -8.41
N THR A 189 6.89 -8.36 -7.23
CA THR A 189 7.18 -9.35 -6.18
C THR A 189 5.91 -10.06 -5.72
N ILE A 190 4.82 -9.33 -5.46
CA ILE A 190 3.53 -9.92 -5.06
C ILE A 190 2.97 -10.80 -6.19
N GLU A 191 3.11 -10.38 -7.45
CA GLU A 191 2.67 -11.19 -8.60
C GLU A 191 3.45 -12.50 -8.71
N GLU A 192 4.77 -12.46 -8.52
CA GLU A 192 5.61 -13.65 -8.48
C GLU A 192 5.25 -14.57 -7.30
N GLU A 193 4.98 -14.02 -6.12
CA GLU A 193 4.56 -14.79 -4.95
C GLU A 193 3.21 -15.47 -5.16
N ILE A 194 2.26 -14.79 -5.80
CA ILE A 194 0.96 -15.37 -6.20
C ILE A 194 1.18 -16.51 -7.21
N ASN A 195 2.07 -16.33 -8.19
CA ASN A 195 2.39 -17.37 -9.16
C ASN A 195 3.04 -18.60 -8.51
N LEU A 196 4.00 -18.39 -7.61
CA LEU A 196 4.63 -19.45 -6.81
C LEU A 196 3.62 -20.12 -5.88
N PHE A 197 2.68 -19.37 -5.32
CA PHE A 197 1.60 -19.90 -4.49
C PHE A 197 0.74 -20.87 -5.28
N TYR A 198 0.31 -20.52 -6.49
CA TYR A 198 -0.46 -21.41 -7.35
C TYR A 198 0.34 -22.62 -7.85
N GLN A 199 1.64 -22.45 -8.15
CA GLN A 199 2.50 -23.57 -8.56
C GLN A 199 2.69 -24.59 -7.42
N LYS A 200 2.88 -24.10 -6.18
CA LYS A 200 3.14 -24.96 -5.01
C LYS A 200 1.85 -25.52 -4.38
N ASN A 201 0.73 -24.82 -4.56
CA ASN A 201 -0.56 -25.19 -4.01
C ASN A 201 -1.58 -25.27 -5.15
N ASP A 202 -1.56 -26.37 -5.89
CA ASP A 202 -2.62 -26.67 -6.87
C ASP A 202 -3.94 -26.86 -6.12
N ILE A 203 -4.75 -25.81 -6.05
CA ILE A 203 -6.04 -25.80 -5.34
C ILE A 203 -6.96 -26.88 -5.91
N SER A 204 -6.95 -27.10 -7.22
CA SER A 204 -7.75 -28.13 -7.88
C SER A 204 -7.27 -29.53 -7.47
N GLY A 205 -5.95 -29.72 -7.43
CA GLY A 205 -5.32 -30.95 -6.92
C GLY A 205 -5.61 -31.22 -5.44
N ILE A 206 -5.52 -30.18 -4.60
CA ILE A 206 -5.85 -30.24 -3.17
C ILE A 206 -7.32 -30.60 -2.97
N MET A 207 -8.24 -29.93 -3.66
CA MET A 207 -9.68 -30.20 -3.57
C MET A 207 -10.03 -31.61 -4.05
N LEU A 208 -9.36 -32.11 -5.11
CA LEU A 208 -9.53 -33.48 -5.60
C LEU A 208 -8.98 -34.51 -4.61
N PHE A 209 -7.83 -34.23 -3.99
CA PHE A 209 -7.23 -35.07 -2.96
C PHE A 209 -8.10 -35.15 -1.70
N LEU A 210 -8.59 -33.99 -1.21
CA LEU A 210 -9.53 -33.92 -0.08
C LEU A 210 -10.80 -34.73 -0.36
N ARG A 211 -11.37 -34.58 -1.56
CA ARG A 211 -12.55 -35.35 -2.00
C ARG A 211 -12.27 -36.85 -2.10
N GLY A 212 -11.08 -37.24 -2.56
CA GLY A 212 -10.65 -38.64 -2.63
C GLY A 212 -10.55 -39.30 -1.25
N MET A 213 -10.12 -38.56 -0.23
CA MET A 213 -10.09 -39.03 1.16
C MET A 213 -11.49 -39.16 1.77
N ASP A 214 -12.38 -38.20 1.51
CA ASP A 214 -13.77 -38.25 2.01
C ASP A 214 -14.62 -39.35 1.35
N GLY A 215 -14.29 -39.69 0.09
CA GLY A 215 -14.89 -40.83 -0.62
C GLY A 215 -14.40 -42.19 -0.13
N ALA A 216 -13.16 -42.28 0.37
CA ALA A 216 -12.58 -43.53 0.88
C ALA A 216 -13.10 -43.92 2.27
N THR A 217 -13.55 -42.95 3.09
CA THR A 217 -14.13 -43.19 4.42
C THR A 217 -15.63 -43.45 4.40
N SER A 218 -16.29 -43.26 3.24
CA SER A 218 -17.74 -43.38 3.09
C SER A 218 -18.12 -44.59 2.25
N GLY A 219 -17.88 -45.79 2.78
CA GLY A 219 -18.49 -47.05 2.30
C GLY A 219 -20.01 -47.11 2.49
N SER A 220 -20.71 -45.98 2.42
CA SER A 220 -22.17 -45.88 2.48
C SER A 220 -22.65 -45.25 1.18
N SER A 221 -22.66 -46.05 0.12
CA SER A 221 -23.48 -45.83 -1.08
C SER A 221 -24.96 -45.97 -0.69
N GLY A 222 -25.49 -44.99 0.03
CA GLY A 222 -26.91 -44.80 0.28
C GLY A 222 -27.44 -43.69 -0.62
N PRO A 223 -28.64 -43.80 -1.19
CA PRO A 223 -29.19 -42.87 -2.19
C PRO A 223 -29.53 -41.45 -1.65
N MET A 224 -29.05 -41.11 -0.44
CA MET A 224 -29.13 -39.78 0.17
C MET A 224 -27.75 -39.19 0.50
N ALA A 225 -26.67 -39.68 -0.10
CA ALA A 225 -25.40 -38.95 -0.11
C ALA A 225 -25.57 -37.75 -1.03
N GLY A 226 -26.00 -36.62 -0.45
CA GLY A 226 -26.18 -35.36 -1.14
C GLY A 226 -24.96 -35.06 -1.98
N SER A 227 -25.15 -35.04 -3.29
CA SER A 227 -24.28 -34.39 -4.25
C SER A 227 -23.95 -33.02 -3.67
N ILE A 228 -22.76 -32.84 -3.10
CA ILE A 228 -22.20 -31.50 -2.91
C ILE A 228 -22.14 -30.94 -4.31
N ASP A 229 -23.11 -30.05 -4.61
CA ASP A 229 -23.30 -29.48 -5.94
C ASP A 229 -21.96 -28.97 -6.43
N THR A 230 -21.55 -29.43 -7.61
CA THR A 230 -20.32 -29.00 -8.29
C THR A 230 -20.26 -27.48 -8.43
N VAL A 231 -21.42 -26.82 -8.48
CA VAL A 231 -21.59 -25.36 -8.45
C VAL A 231 -21.05 -24.73 -7.16
N SER A 232 -21.27 -25.35 -6.00
CA SER A 232 -20.74 -24.86 -4.71
C SER A 232 -19.22 -24.95 -4.64
N ALA A 233 -18.64 -26.04 -5.16
CA ALA A 233 -17.19 -26.25 -5.21
C ALA A 233 -16.48 -25.21 -6.12
N ILE A 234 -17.07 -24.89 -7.27
CA ILE A 234 -16.56 -23.83 -8.16
C ILE A 234 -16.60 -22.46 -7.46
N SER A 235 -17.69 -22.15 -6.75
CA SER A 235 -17.80 -20.88 -5.99
C SER A 235 -16.80 -20.76 -4.84
N MET A 236 -16.40 -21.89 -4.25
CA MET A 236 -15.42 -21.95 -3.17
C MET A 236 -13.99 -21.82 -3.72
N GLU A 237 -13.70 -22.46 -4.85
CA GLU A 237 -12.43 -22.30 -5.57
C GLU A 237 -12.21 -20.84 -5.97
N GLU A 238 -13.23 -20.17 -6.49
CA GLU A 238 -13.15 -18.77 -6.90
C GLU A 238 -12.90 -17.82 -5.72
N LYS A 239 -13.51 -18.08 -4.56
CA LYS A 239 -13.23 -17.36 -3.29
C LYS A 239 -11.85 -17.70 -2.70
N MET A 240 -11.24 -18.79 -3.13
CA MET A 240 -9.92 -19.21 -2.69
C MET A 240 -8.79 -18.62 -3.52
N ARG A 241 -9.08 -18.09 -4.72
CA ARG A 241 -8.08 -17.45 -5.59
C ARG A 241 -7.70 -16.06 -5.10
N LEU A 242 -6.39 -15.83 -5.03
CA LEU A 242 -5.78 -14.51 -4.89
C LEU A 242 -5.77 -13.81 -6.24
N GLN A 243 -6.21 -12.56 -6.28
CA GLN A 243 -6.12 -11.72 -7.47
C GLN A 243 -4.84 -10.89 -7.40
N PRO A 244 -4.06 -10.80 -8.49
CA PRO A 244 -2.90 -9.94 -8.52
C PRO A 244 -3.30 -8.48 -8.34
N PRO A 245 -2.48 -7.67 -7.65
CA PRO A 245 -2.72 -6.24 -7.51
C PRO A 245 -2.74 -5.55 -8.87
N GLN A 246 -3.48 -4.43 -8.96
CA GLN A 246 -3.52 -3.66 -10.21
C GLN A 246 -2.17 -3.01 -10.51
N PRO A 247 -1.81 -2.86 -11.80
CA PRO A 247 -0.62 -2.13 -12.23
C PRO A 247 -0.53 -0.73 -11.65
N ILE A 248 0.62 -0.39 -11.07
CA ILE A 248 0.87 0.92 -10.47
C ILE A 248 0.64 2.06 -11.46
N GLU A 249 0.94 1.84 -12.75
CA GLU A 249 0.76 2.78 -13.84
C GLU A 249 -0.70 3.22 -14.05
N LYS A 250 -1.67 2.39 -13.62
CA LYS A 250 -3.10 2.71 -13.68
C LYS A 250 -3.59 3.46 -12.45
N LEU A 251 -2.84 3.37 -11.35
CA LEU A 251 -3.23 3.93 -10.05
C LEU A 251 -2.57 5.29 -9.79
N LEU A 252 -1.35 5.49 -10.31
CA LEU A 252 -0.56 6.69 -10.11
C LEU A 252 -0.06 7.27 -11.44
N PRO A 253 -0.11 8.61 -11.62
CA PRO A 253 0.42 9.25 -12.82
C PRO A 253 1.95 9.19 -12.84
N ILE A 254 2.53 8.74 -13.94
CA ILE A 254 3.98 8.73 -14.12
C ILE A 254 4.43 10.14 -14.54
N LEU A 255 5.08 10.84 -13.61
CA LEU A 255 5.67 12.15 -13.90
C LEU A 255 7.00 12.01 -14.66
N PRO A 256 7.24 12.83 -15.70
CA PRO A 256 8.53 12.88 -16.37
C PRO A 256 9.57 13.58 -15.49
N LEU A 257 10.84 13.32 -15.77
CA LEU A 257 11.94 13.99 -15.07
C LEU A 257 12.03 15.45 -15.51
N MET A 258 12.13 16.33 -14.51
CA MET A 258 12.40 17.73 -14.75
C MET A 258 13.88 17.95 -15.05
N PRO A 259 14.22 18.87 -15.97
CA PRO A 259 15.61 19.26 -16.18
C PRO A 259 16.14 19.99 -14.93
N PRO A 260 17.41 19.79 -14.55
CA PRO A 260 18.01 20.51 -13.45
C PRO A 260 17.91 22.02 -13.62
N ALA A 261 17.69 22.76 -12.53
CA ALA A 261 17.59 24.22 -12.54
C ALA A 261 18.78 24.92 -13.21
N LYS A 262 19.95 24.26 -13.26
CA LYS A 262 21.18 24.75 -13.89
C LYS A 262 21.13 24.73 -15.41
N GLU A 263 20.42 23.78 -16.01
CA GLU A 263 20.37 23.57 -17.46
C GLU A 263 19.45 24.60 -18.12
N ILE A 264 18.26 24.80 -17.55
CA ILE A 264 17.24 25.73 -18.07
C ILE A 264 17.22 27.08 -17.33
N ARG A 265 18.32 27.42 -16.64
CA ARG A 265 18.36 28.58 -15.73
C ARG A 265 18.08 29.90 -16.45
N LYS A 266 18.55 30.05 -17.68
CA LYS A 266 18.44 31.30 -18.43
C LYS A 266 16.99 31.53 -18.84
N GLU A 267 16.38 30.50 -19.38
CA GLU A 267 15.00 30.42 -19.83
C GLU A 267 14.04 30.65 -18.65
N LEU A 268 14.25 29.95 -17.52
CA LEU A 268 13.49 30.20 -16.29
C LEU A 268 13.64 31.64 -15.80
N LYS A 269 14.85 32.22 -15.89
CA LYS A 269 15.09 33.60 -15.46
C LYS A 269 14.37 34.60 -16.36
N GLU A 270 14.29 34.36 -17.66
CA GLU A 270 13.51 35.19 -18.59
C GLU A 270 12.02 35.13 -18.28
N LEU A 271 11.51 33.93 -18.01
CA LEU A 271 10.13 33.68 -17.61
C LEU A 271 9.79 34.43 -16.30
N VAL A 272 10.62 34.29 -15.27
CA VAL A 272 10.50 34.98 -13.98
C VAL A 272 10.58 36.49 -14.13
N ASN A 273 11.49 37.00 -14.95
CA ASN A 273 11.61 38.44 -15.21
C ASN A 273 10.36 38.99 -15.90
N THR A 274 9.80 38.23 -16.84
CA THR A 274 8.57 38.59 -17.56
C THR A 274 7.37 38.57 -16.62
N ALA A 275 7.25 37.57 -15.75
CA ALA A 275 6.24 37.51 -14.69
C ALA A 275 6.34 38.73 -13.76
N PHE A 276 7.54 39.05 -13.28
CA PHE A 276 7.77 40.20 -12.41
C PHE A 276 7.43 41.53 -13.08
N ALA A 277 7.80 41.71 -14.35
CA ALA A 277 7.49 42.93 -15.10
C ALA A 277 5.98 43.14 -15.31
N ARG A 278 5.22 42.05 -15.48
CA ARG A 278 3.76 42.07 -15.59
C ARG A 278 3.05 42.28 -14.25
N GLN A 279 3.75 42.14 -13.13
CA GLN A 279 3.18 42.22 -11.78
C GLN A 279 3.90 43.26 -10.89
N PRO A 280 3.84 44.56 -11.25
CA PRO A 280 4.54 45.62 -10.53
C PRO A 280 4.02 45.86 -9.11
N GLU A 281 2.90 45.25 -8.69
CA GLU A 281 2.31 45.42 -7.35
C GLU A 281 2.54 44.24 -6.37
N LEU A 282 2.89 43.05 -6.88
CA LEU A 282 3.17 41.86 -6.07
C LEU A 282 4.43 41.99 -5.19
N ASP A 283 4.29 42.39 -3.93
CA ASP A 283 5.38 42.30 -2.94
C ASP A 283 5.24 41.01 -2.13
N VAL A 284 6.09 40.03 -2.42
CA VAL A 284 6.20 38.72 -1.75
C VAL A 284 6.37 38.81 -0.23
N ARG A 285 6.72 39.97 0.31
CA ARG A 285 6.84 40.19 1.77
C ARG A 285 5.55 40.66 2.45
N LYS A 286 4.58 41.14 1.66
CA LYS A 286 3.29 41.69 2.13
C LYS A 286 2.11 40.74 1.87
N LEU A 287 2.31 39.78 0.97
CA LEU A 287 1.51 38.57 0.86
C LEU A 287 1.77 37.74 2.11
#